data_AF-A0AAJ2HEE1-F1
#
_entry.id   AF-A0AAJ2HEE1-F1
#
_cell.length_a   1.000
_cell.length_b   1.000
_cell.length_c   1.000
_cell.angle_alpha   90.00
_cell.angle_beta   90.00
_cell.angle_gamma   90.00
#
_symmetry.space_group_name_H-M   'P 1'
#
loop_
_entity.id
_entity.type
_entity.pdbx_description
1 polymer ?
#
loop_
_entity_poly.entity_id
_entity_poly.type
_entity_poly.pdbx_seq_one_letter_code
_entity_poly.pdbx_strand_id
1 'polypeptide(L)'
;ATIVGSMLEWYDFYLYATMASIVFSKIFFNAADPTTASLQAFATFAIGFVARPIGGLFFGYFGDRYGRKRMLFVTFCMMGLCTTAIGLLPSYATAGVWSPLCLVIIRIVQGLGAGAELAGAAVTSYEHAADNKKGRQGAWPALGLNLGLLLSSLTVYLLTVNGEQFMLAGGWRIPFLLSFLLVIVGLWVRRSLPETPEYQQFEEHHQHKRPF
;
A
#
# COMPACT_ATOMS: atom_id res chain seq x y z
N ALA A 1 -2.13 10.30 12.83
CA ALA A 1 -2.26 10.12 11.37
C ALA A 1 -1.17 9.21 10.80
N THR A 2 0.12 9.44 11.10
CA THR A 2 1.24 8.61 10.60
C THR A 2 1.11 7.12 10.96
N ILE A 3 0.77 6.78 12.23
CA ILE A 3 0.52 5.38 12.65
C ILE A 3 -0.53 4.71 11.76
N VAL A 4 -1.70 5.35 11.61
CA VAL A 4 -2.83 4.79 10.85
C VAL A 4 -2.49 4.67 9.37
N GLY A 5 -1.85 5.68 8.78
CA GLY A 5 -1.41 5.63 7.38
C GLY A 5 -0.46 4.45 7.12
N SER A 6 0.58 4.30 7.96
CA SER A 6 1.52 3.18 7.86
C SER A 6 0.85 1.83 8.14
N MET A 7 -0.08 1.77 9.09
CA MET A 7 -0.84 0.54 9.37
C MET A 7 -1.65 0.08 8.16
N LEU A 8 -2.38 0.99 7.51
CA LEU A 8 -3.20 0.68 6.34
C LEU A 8 -2.33 0.28 5.13
N GLU A 9 -1.21 0.97 4.91
CA GLU A 9 -0.24 0.56 3.88
C GLU A 9 0.25 -0.87 4.12
N TRP A 10 0.77 -1.14 5.31
CA TRP A 10 1.41 -2.42 5.59
C TRP A 10 0.41 -3.56 5.71
N TYR A 11 -0.82 -3.27 6.13
CA TYR A 11 -1.93 -4.23 6.09
C TYR A 11 -2.08 -4.85 4.69
N ASP A 12 -2.21 -4.05 3.64
CA ASP A 12 -2.41 -4.54 2.27
C ASP A 12 -1.20 -5.36 1.78
N PHE A 13 0.02 -4.95 2.16
CA PHE A 13 1.24 -5.67 1.78
C PHE A 13 1.35 -7.04 2.45
N TYR A 14 1.09 -7.12 3.76
CA TYR A 14 1.09 -8.40 4.47
C TYR A 14 -0.04 -9.29 4.01
N LEU A 15 -1.22 -8.72 3.76
CA LEU A 15 -2.37 -9.46 3.24
C LEU A 15 -2.03 -10.11 1.90
N TYR A 16 -1.43 -9.34 0.99
CA TYR A 16 -0.96 -9.87 -0.29
C TYR A 16 0.07 -10.98 -0.10
N ALA A 17 1.09 -10.76 0.75
CA ALA A 17 2.15 -11.74 0.98
C ALA A 17 1.60 -13.08 1.47
N THR A 18 0.67 -13.03 2.42
CA THR A 18 0.02 -14.24 2.94
C THR A 18 -0.83 -14.89 1.86
N MET A 19 -1.67 -14.13 1.15
CA MET A 19 -2.52 -14.67 0.08
C MET A 19 -1.71 -15.24 -1.09
N ALA A 20 -0.55 -14.65 -1.39
CA ALA A 20 0.40 -15.18 -2.38
C ALA A 20 0.88 -16.58 -2.00
N SER A 21 1.15 -16.79 -0.72
CA SER A 21 1.60 -18.07 -0.17
C SER A 21 0.51 -19.15 -0.17
N ILE A 22 -0.73 -18.80 0.20
CA ILE A 22 -1.78 -19.81 0.45
C ILE A 22 -2.82 -19.97 -0.67
N VAL A 23 -3.02 -18.96 -1.53
CA VAL A 23 -4.16 -18.91 -2.47
C VAL A 23 -3.75 -18.58 -3.90
N PHE A 24 -2.92 -17.54 -4.12
CA PHE A 24 -2.76 -16.97 -5.46
C PHE A 24 -2.07 -17.89 -6.45
N SER A 25 -1.17 -18.77 -6.00
CA SER A 25 -0.58 -19.81 -6.85
C SER A 25 -1.67 -20.67 -7.54
N LYS A 26 -2.78 -20.93 -6.84
CA LYS A 26 -3.91 -21.74 -7.35
C LYS A 26 -4.94 -20.93 -8.13
N ILE A 27 -5.01 -19.61 -7.92
CA ILE A 27 -6.04 -18.74 -8.49
C ILE A 27 -5.57 -18.03 -9.75
N PHE A 28 -4.37 -17.44 -9.73
CA PHE A 28 -3.90 -16.54 -10.78
C PHE A 28 -2.88 -17.18 -11.72
N PHE A 29 -2.39 -18.38 -11.43
CA PHE A 29 -1.37 -19.05 -12.24
C PHE A 29 -1.83 -20.42 -12.72
N ASN A 30 -1.10 -20.96 -13.70
CA ASN A 30 -1.42 -22.26 -14.27
C ASN A 30 -1.12 -23.37 -13.25
N ALA A 31 -2.12 -24.19 -12.93
CA ALA A 31 -1.99 -25.29 -11.97
C ALA A 31 -1.21 -26.51 -12.50
N ALA A 32 -0.82 -26.53 -13.78
CA ALA A 32 -0.08 -27.64 -14.38
C ALA A 32 1.29 -27.88 -13.73
N ASP A 33 1.95 -26.83 -13.24
CA ASP A 33 3.19 -26.92 -12.47
C ASP A 33 3.06 -26.09 -11.18
N PRO A 34 2.71 -26.73 -10.04
CA PRO A 34 2.54 -26.07 -8.76
C PRO A 34 3.78 -25.33 -8.24
N THR A 35 4.97 -25.82 -8.57
CA THR A 35 6.24 -25.21 -8.14
C THR A 35 6.45 -23.89 -8.88
N THR A 36 6.28 -23.90 -10.20
CA THR A 36 6.35 -22.68 -11.01
C THR A 36 5.26 -21.68 -10.63
N ALA A 37 4.03 -22.12 -10.39
CA ALA A 37 2.94 -21.26 -9.96
C ALA A 37 3.21 -20.56 -8.61
N SER A 38 3.80 -21.29 -7.65
CA SER A 38 4.18 -20.72 -6.35
C SER A 38 5.32 -19.71 -6.49
N LEU A 39 6.33 -20.02 -7.31
CA LEU A 39 7.42 -19.10 -7.62
C LEU A 39 6.90 -17.82 -8.27
N GLN A 40 5.96 -17.94 -9.21
CA GLN A 40 5.35 -16.78 -9.86
C GLN A 40 4.53 -15.92 -8.89
N ALA A 41 3.77 -16.53 -7.97
CA ALA A 41 3.02 -15.79 -6.95
C ALA A 41 3.95 -14.98 -6.01
N PHE A 42 5.12 -15.53 -5.65
CA PHE A 42 6.13 -14.77 -4.90
C PHE A 42 6.86 -13.75 -5.77
N ALA A 43 7.06 -14.02 -7.07
CA ALA A 43 7.64 -13.06 -7.99
C ALA A 43 6.74 -11.82 -8.14
N THR A 44 5.41 -11.98 -8.17
CA THR A 44 4.47 -10.84 -8.20
C THR A 44 4.43 -10.08 -6.86
N PHE A 45 4.73 -10.75 -5.75
CA PHE A 45 5.00 -10.05 -4.49
C PHE A 45 6.28 -9.19 -4.59
N ALA A 46 7.39 -9.80 -5.03
CA ALA A 46 8.70 -9.18 -5.14
C ALA A 46 8.74 -8.00 -6.12
N ILE A 47 8.06 -8.10 -7.27
CA ILE A 47 8.07 -7.01 -8.27
C ILE A 47 7.44 -5.73 -7.72
N GLY A 48 6.44 -5.84 -6.85
CA GLY A 48 5.87 -4.69 -6.13
C GLY A 48 6.88 -4.02 -5.21
N PHE A 49 7.83 -4.76 -4.62
CA PHE A 49 8.93 -4.18 -3.85
C PHE A 49 9.99 -3.53 -4.74
N VAL A 50 10.32 -4.14 -5.88
CA VAL A 50 11.26 -3.55 -6.86
C VAL A 50 10.74 -2.25 -7.43
N ALA A 51 9.42 -2.10 -7.59
CA ALA A 51 8.80 -0.86 -8.04
C ALA A 51 8.88 0.27 -7.00
N ARG A 52 9.01 -0.03 -5.69
CA ARG A 52 9.02 0.98 -4.62
C ARG A 52 10.12 2.04 -4.76
N PRO A 53 11.41 1.70 -4.93
CA PRO A 53 12.45 2.71 -5.14
C PRO A 53 12.15 3.67 -6.30
N ILE A 54 11.64 3.14 -7.41
CA ILE A 54 11.27 3.93 -8.59
C ILE A 54 10.13 4.90 -8.24
N GLY A 55 9.12 4.38 -7.54
CA GLY A 55 8.02 5.17 -7.02
C GLY A 55 8.47 6.27 -6.05
N GLY A 56 9.38 5.95 -5.13
CA GLY A 56 9.93 6.91 -4.17
C GLY A 56 10.68 8.05 -4.84
N LEU A 57 11.48 7.76 -5.87
CA LEU A 57 12.15 8.78 -6.67
C LEU A 57 11.14 9.67 -7.42
N PHE A 58 10.15 9.04 -8.08
CA PHE A 58 9.14 9.76 -8.85
C PHE A 58 8.25 10.62 -7.94
N PHE A 59 7.51 10.00 -7.01
CA PHE A 59 6.58 10.71 -6.13
C PHE A 59 7.28 11.59 -5.10
N GLY A 60 8.54 11.32 -4.76
CA GLY A 60 9.38 12.23 -3.98
C GLY A 60 9.67 13.53 -4.72
N TYR A 61 10.16 13.44 -5.97
CA TYR A 61 10.39 14.61 -6.82
C TYR A 61 9.11 15.45 -7.03
N PHE A 62 7.99 14.79 -7.35
CA PHE A 62 6.70 15.48 -7.48
C PHE A 62 6.18 16.01 -6.13
N GLY A 63 6.52 15.36 -5.03
CA GLY A 63 6.17 15.80 -3.67
C GLY A 63 6.87 17.09 -3.29
N ASP A 64 8.15 17.22 -3.61
CA ASP A 64 8.90 18.44 -3.34
C ASP A 64 8.45 19.61 -4.26
N ARG A 65 7.98 19.31 -5.48
CA ARG A 65 7.54 20.34 -6.45
C ARG A 65 6.08 20.78 -6.34
N TYR A 66 5.16 19.87 -5.99
CA TYR A 66 3.72 20.09 -6.02
C TYR A 66 3.03 19.89 -4.65
N GLY A 67 3.82 19.64 -3.60
CA GLY A 67 3.35 19.49 -2.23
C GLY A 67 3.35 18.02 -1.77
N ARG A 68 4.08 17.75 -0.68
CA ARG A 68 4.23 16.41 -0.08
C ARG A 68 2.89 15.83 0.36
N LYS A 69 2.02 16.64 0.98
CA LYS A 69 0.67 16.23 1.41
C LYS A 69 -0.18 15.75 0.23
N ARG A 70 -0.14 16.47 -0.89
CA ARG A 70 -0.92 16.12 -2.09
C ARG A 70 -0.42 14.82 -2.69
N MET A 71 0.90 14.63 -2.80
CA MET A 71 1.45 13.38 -3.31
C MET A 71 1.12 12.20 -2.41
N LEU A 72 1.24 12.33 -1.08
CA LEU A 72 0.83 11.30 -0.10
C LEU A 72 -0.65 10.89 -0.25
N PHE A 73 -1.52 11.81 -0.65
CA PHE A 73 -2.92 11.47 -0.93
C PHE A 73 -3.05 10.65 -2.22
N VAL A 74 -2.35 11.07 -3.29
CA VAL A 74 -2.37 10.41 -4.60
C VAL A 74 -1.81 8.99 -4.51
N THR A 75 -0.64 8.82 -3.89
CA THR A 75 0.02 7.52 -3.71
C THR A 75 -0.83 6.57 -2.88
N PHE A 76 -1.40 7.04 -1.78
CA PHE A 76 -2.27 6.23 -0.93
C PHE A 76 -3.55 5.76 -1.66
N CYS A 77 -4.21 6.66 -2.40
CA CYS A 77 -5.35 6.30 -3.25
C CYS A 77 -4.95 5.28 -4.32
N MET A 78 -3.84 5.52 -5.01
CA MET A 78 -3.35 4.62 -6.05
C MET A 78 -3.10 3.21 -5.50
N MET A 79 -2.47 3.11 -4.32
CA MET A 79 -2.21 1.83 -3.67
C MET A 79 -3.49 1.09 -3.33
N GLY A 80 -4.43 1.72 -2.63
CA GLY A 80 -5.62 1.01 -2.18
C GLY A 80 -6.60 0.72 -3.32
N LEU A 81 -6.69 1.57 -4.34
CA LEU A 81 -7.42 1.24 -5.57
C LEU A 81 -6.82 0.04 -6.30
N CYS A 82 -5.48 -0.06 -6.34
CA CYS A 82 -4.82 -1.26 -6.85
C CYS A 82 -5.15 -2.49 -6.01
N THR A 83 -5.13 -2.39 -4.67
CA THR A 83 -5.52 -3.49 -3.79
C THR A 83 -6.95 -3.95 -4.07
N THR A 84 -7.90 -3.02 -4.19
CA THR A 84 -9.30 -3.33 -4.55
C THR A 84 -9.41 -3.97 -5.91
N ALA A 85 -8.65 -3.50 -6.91
CA ALA A 85 -8.63 -4.08 -8.25
C ALA A 85 -8.16 -5.55 -8.25
N ILE A 86 -7.25 -5.95 -7.36
CA ILE A 86 -6.83 -7.36 -7.22
C ILE A 86 -8.03 -8.24 -6.85
N GLY A 87 -8.91 -7.77 -5.97
CA GLY A 87 -10.13 -8.50 -5.57
C GLY A 87 -11.13 -8.71 -6.73
N LEU A 88 -11.05 -7.90 -7.78
CA LEU A 88 -11.90 -7.98 -8.96
C LEU A 88 -11.30 -8.84 -10.09
N LEU A 89 -10.04 -9.27 -9.97
CA LEU A 89 -9.39 -10.03 -11.03
C LEU A 89 -10.04 -11.41 -11.25
N PRO A 90 -10.23 -11.82 -12.51
CA PRO A 90 -10.63 -13.17 -12.84
C PRO A 90 -9.49 -14.16 -12.55
N SER A 91 -9.84 -15.41 -12.29
CA SER A 91 -8.86 -16.48 -12.11
C SER A 91 -8.23 -16.90 -13.45
N TYR A 92 -7.13 -17.64 -13.38
CA TYR A 92 -6.46 -18.24 -14.53
C TYR A 92 -7.41 -19.17 -15.31
N ALA A 93 -8.30 -19.89 -14.62
CA ALA A 93 -9.30 -20.74 -15.26
C ALA A 93 -10.26 -19.97 -16.17
N THR A 94 -10.55 -18.70 -15.86
CA THR A 94 -11.47 -17.86 -16.64
C THR A 94 -10.76 -17.03 -17.70
N ALA A 95 -9.60 -16.45 -17.38
CA ALA A 95 -8.93 -15.46 -18.24
C ALA A 95 -7.54 -15.89 -18.74
N GLY A 96 -7.06 -17.08 -18.37
CA GLY A 96 -5.75 -17.59 -18.75
C GLY A 96 -4.61 -16.64 -18.37
N VAL A 97 -3.70 -16.41 -19.29
CA VAL A 97 -2.48 -15.59 -19.12
C VAL A 97 -2.78 -14.12 -18.79
N TRP A 98 -3.98 -13.61 -19.11
CA TRP A 98 -4.38 -12.25 -18.74
C TRP A 98 -4.51 -12.05 -17.23
N SER A 99 -4.87 -13.11 -16.50
CA SER A 99 -5.03 -13.08 -15.04
C SER A 99 -3.72 -12.69 -14.32
N PRO A 100 -2.58 -13.40 -14.52
CA PRO A 100 -1.31 -13.02 -13.89
C PRO A 100 -0.70 -11.76 -14.51
N LEU A 101 -0.94 -11.47 -15.79
CA LEU A 101 -0.41 -10.24 -16.42
C LEU A 101 -1.02 -8.99 -15.79
N CYS A 102 -2.36 -8.95 -15.65
CA CYS A 102 -3.05 -7.86 -14.99
C CYS A 102 -2.62 -7.74 -13.51
N LEU A 103 -2.44 -8.87 -12.82
CA LEU A 103 -1.92 -8.89 -11.45
C LEU A 103 -0.53 -8.24 -11.36
N VAL A 104 0.39 -8.57 -12.27
CA VAL A 104 1.73 -7.97 -12.33
C VAL A 104 1.66 -6.47 -12.55
N ILE A 105 0.86 -6.02 -13.51
CA ILE A 105 0.69 -4.59 -13.82
C ILE A 105 0.17 -3.84 -12.59
N ILE A 106 -0.90 -4.36 -11.97
CA ILE A 106 -1.47 -3.79 -10.75
C ILE A 106 -0.41 -3.74 -9.64
N ARG A 107 0.41 -4.79 -9.48
CA ARG A 107 1.48 -4.84 -8.48
C ARG A 107 2.59 -3.84 -8.72
N ILE A 108 2.96 -3.59 -9.97
CA ILE A 108 3.92 -2.55 -10.31
C ILE A 108 3.35 -1.17 -9.94
N VAL A 109 2.12 -0.86 -10.37
CA VAL A 109 1.48 0.43 -10.07
C VAL A 109 1.30 0.64 -8.56
N GLN A 110 0.84 -0.39 -7.85
CA GLN A 110 0.73 -0.38 -6.38
C GLN A 110 2.10 -0.15 -5.71
N GLY A 111 3.14 -0.83 -6.18
CA GLY A 111 4.51 -0.70 -5.69
C GLY A 111 5.08 0.70 -5.88
N LEU A 112 4.82 1.32 -7.03
CA LEU A 112 5.20 2.72 -7.29
C LEU A 112 4.56 3.67 -6.25
N GLY A 113 3.30 3.45 -5.89
CA GLY A 113 2.62 4.29 -4.88
C GLY A 113 3.23 4.14 -3.49
N ALA A 114 3.62 2.92 -3.12
CA ALA A 114 4.18 2.64 -1.81
C ALA A 114 5.58 3.22 -1.59
N GLY A 115 6.29 3.62 -2.65
CA GLY A 115 7.68 4.02 -2.60
C GLY A 115 7.99 5.23 -1.71
N ALA A 116 7.07 6.18 -1.59
CA ALA A 116 7.28 7.44 -0.87
C ALA A 116 6.61 7.46 0.53
N GLU A 117 5.78 6.48 0.86
CA GLU A 117 4.88 6.52 2.01
C GLU A 117 5.60 6.35 3.34
N LEU A 118 6.43 5.31 3.49
CA LEU A 118 7.09 5.01 4.77
C LEU A 118 8.16 6.05 5.11
N ALA A 119 9.01 6.41 4.15
CA ALA A 119 10.06 7.40 4.34
C ALA A 119 9.46 8.79 4.66
N GLY A 120 8.44 9.20 3.90
CA GLY A 120 7.72 10.45 4.15
C GLY A 120 7.04 10.47 5.52
N ALA A 121 6.42 9.36 5.94
CA ALA A 121 5.79 9.25 7.25
C ALA A 121 6.81 9.34 8.40
N ALA A 122 7.98 8.71 8.28
CA ALA A 122 9.06 8.78 9.27
C ALA A 122 9.61 10.20 9.44
N VAL A 123 9.92 10.86 8.32
CA VAL A 123 10.42 12.24 8.31
C VAL A 123 9.37 13.20 8.89
N THR A 124 8.13 13.12 8.41
CA THR A 124 7.03 13.97 8.92
C THR A 124 6.81 13.77 10.42
N SER A 125 6.87 12.52 10.89
CA SER A 125 6.69 12.20 12.31
C SER A 125 7.83 12.73 13.17
N TYR A 126 9.05 12.77 12.64
CA TYR A 126 10.23 13.33 13.32
C TYR A 126 10.24 14.86 13.33
N GLU A 127 9.92 15.49 12.19
CA GLU A 127 9.87 16.96 12.03
C GLU A 127 8.80 17.60 12.93
N HIS A 128 7.65 16.94 13.08
CA HIS A 128 6.56 17.42 13.93
C HIS A 128 6.69 16.97 15.40
N ALA A 129 7.78 16.27 15.75
CA ALA A 129 7.98 15.81 17.10
C ALA A 129 8.57 16.91 18.00
N ALA A 130 8.07 16.99 19.24
CA ALA A 130 8.68 17.85 20.26
C ALA A 130 10.12 17.38 20.55
N ASP A 131 11.05 18.29 20.84
CA ASP A 131 12.48 17.97 20.96
C ASP A 131 12.78 16.80 21.91
N ASN A 132 12.11 16.73 23.06
CA ASN A 132 12.26 15.64 24.04
C ASN A 132 11.48 14.35 23.71
N LYS A 133 10.79 14.29 22.57
CA LYS A 133 9.91 13.17 22.15
C LYS A 133 10.24 12.61 20.77
N LYS A 134 11.27 13.12 20.09
CA LYS A 134 11.70 12.71 18.74
C LYS A 134 11.91 11.20 18.60
N GLY A 135 12.50 10.53 19.59
CA GLY A 135 12.66 9.07 19.57
C GLY A 135 11.32 8.31 19.59
N ARG A 136 10.40 8.68 20.50
CA ARG A 136 9.10 8.01 20.63
C ARG A 136 8.17 8.30 19.45
N GLN A 137 8.12 9.56 19.02
CA GLN A 137 7.26 9.99 17.92
C GLN A 137 7.82 9.58 16.56
N GLY A 138 9.14 9.51 16.41
CA GLY A 138 9.78 8.93 15.22
C GLY A 138 9.50 7.44 15.05
N ALA A 139 9.25 6.70 16.14
CA ALA A 139 8.92 5.27 16.09
C ALA A 139 7.44 4.96 15.74
N TRP A 140 6.58 5.98 15.64
CA TRP A 140 5.16 5.79 15.35
C TRP A 140 4.86 5.05 14.03
N PRO A 141 5.53 5.33 12.90
CA PRO A 141 5.33 4.55 11.67
C PRO A 141 5.66 3.05 11.85
N ALA A 142 6.68 2.72 12.65
CA ALA A 142 7.04 1.34 12.94
C ALA A 142 5.98 0.61 13.80
N LEU A 143 5.33 1.33 14.72
CA LEU A 143 4.14 0.80 15.40
C LEU A 143 3.01 0.52 14.40
N GLY A 144 2.81 1.42 13.43
CA GLY A 144 1.85 1.21 12.34
C GLY A 144 2.11 -0.08 11.57
N LEU A 145 3.37 -0.34 11.20
CA LEU A 145 3.77 -1.57 10.50
C LEU A 145 3.39 -2.85 11.27
N ASN A 146 3.66 -2.89 12.57
CA ASN A 146 3.30 -4.04 13.42
C ASN A 146 1.78 -4.19 13.59
N LEU A 147 1.05 -3.09 13.71
CA LEU A 147 -0.42 -3.13 13.76
C LEU A 147 -1.01 -3.61 12.42
N GLY A 148 -0.40 -3.23 11.30
CA GLY A 148 -0.79 -3.69 9.97
C GLY A 148 -0.60 -5.20 9.82
N LEU A 149 0.52 -5.73 10.31
CA LEU A 149 0.78 -7.17 10.37
C LEU A 149 -0.28 -7.91 11.20
N LEU A 150 -0.56 -7.40 12.41
CA LEU A 150 -1.56 -7.99 13.29
C LEU A 150 -2.95 -8.03 12.63
N LEU A 151 -3.38 -6.91 12.05
CA LEU A 151 -4.69 -6.80 11.40
C LEU A 151 -4.80 -7.69 10.16
N SER A 152 -3.72 -7.76 9.36
CA SER A 152 -3.64 -8.66 8.20
C SER A 152 -3.75 -10.12 8.64
N SER A 153 -2.98 -10.50 9.66
CA SER A 153 -2.96 -11.86 10.19
C SER A 153 -4.32 -12.27 10.76
N LEU A 154 -4.97 -11.36 11.51
CA LEU A 154 -6.31 -11.57 12.02
C LEU A 154 -7.33 -11.73 10.88
N THR A 155 -7.23 -10.89 9.84
CA THR A 155 -8.13 -10.99 8.68
C THR A 155 -7.97 -12.33 7.97
N VAL A 156 -6.72 -12.74 7.71
CA VAL A 156 -6.46 -14.05 7.08
C VAL A 156 -7.00 -15.17 7.97
N TYR A 157 -6.72 -15.14 9.27
CA TYR A 157 -7.20 -16.13 10.22
C TYR A 157 -8.73 -16.30 10.15
N LEU A 158 -9.47 -15.19 10.25
CA LEU A 158 -10.93 -15.17 10.17
C LEU A 158 -11.49 -15.69 8.84
N LEU A 159 -10.73 -15.60 7.75
CA LEU A 159 -11.13 -16.18 6.47
C LEU A 159 -10.82 -17.68 6.43
N THR A 160 -9.62 -18.07 6.87
CA THR A 160 -9.14 -19.46 6.82
C THR A 160 -9.89 -20.42 7.75
N VAL A 161 -10.51 -19.93 8.84
CA VAL A 161 -11.35 -20.77 9.72
C VAL A 161 -12.59 -21.33 9.02
N ASN A 162 -13.00 -20.73 7.89
CA ASN A 162 -14.10 -21.23 7.05
C ASN A 162 -13.65 -22.36 6.09
N GLY A 163 -12.36 -22.74 6.12
CA GLY A 163 -11.79 -23.81 5.32
C GLY A 163 -11.22 -23.38 3.97
N GLU A 164 -10.41 -24.26 3.37
CA GLU A 164 -9.72 -24.01 2.10
C GLU A 164 -10.70 -23.84 0.93
N GLN A 165 -11.79 -24.61 0.91
CA GLN A 165 -12.79 -24.53 -0.15
C GLN A 165 -13.45 -23.15 -0.22
N PHE A 166 -13.76 -22.54 0.94
CA PHE A 166 -14.27 -21.17 1.00
C PHE A 166 -13.24 -20.17 0.44
N MET A 167 -11.97 -20.33 0.82
CA MET A 167 -10.90 -19.48 0.31
C MET A 167 -10.84 -19.55 -1.22
N LEU A 168 -10.80 -20.76 -1.81
CA LEU A 168 -10.69 -20.94 -3.27
C LEU A 168 -11.96 -20.54 -4.04
N ALA A 169 -13.14 -20.69 -3.43
CA ALA A 169 -14.41 -20.28 -4.05
C ALA A 169 -14.56 -18.76 -4.20
N GLY A 170 -13.77 -17.98 -3.44
CA GLY A 170 -13.75 -16.52 -3.56
C GLY A 170 -13.64 -15.77 -2.25
N GLY A 171 -13.56 -16.46 -1.10
CA GLY A 171 -13.34 -15.84 0.20
C GLY A 171 -12.10 -14.94 0.24
N TRP A 172 -11.07 -15.28 -0.56
CA TRP A 172 -9.87 -14.46 -0.69
C TRP A 172 -10.14 -13.05 -1.23
N ARG A 173 -11.23 -12.80 -1.97
CA ARG A 173 -11.54 -11.48 -2.55
C ARG A 173 -12.02 -10.47 -1.52
N ILE A 174 -12.68 -10.94 -0.47
CA ILE A 174 -13.32 -10.12 0.57
C ILE A 174 -12.36 -9.05 1.13
N PRO A 175 -11.16 -9.40 1.63
CA PRO A 175 -10.29 -8.40 2.25
C PRO A 175 -9.74 -7.40 1.24
N PHE A 176 -9.49 -7.79 -0.02
CA PHE A 176 -9.06 -6.87 -1.08
C PHE A 176 -10.15 -5.87 -1.45
N LEU A 177 -11.40 -6.31 -1.55
CA LEU A 177 -12.53 -5.42 -1.81
C LEU A 177 -12.79 -4.47 -0.64
N LEU A 178 -12.63 -4.96 0.60
CA LEU A 178 -12.73 -4.14 1.81
C LEU A 178 -11.59 -3.11 1.92
N SER A 179 -10.46 -3.29 1.23
CA SER A 179 -9.42 -2.25 1.15
C SER A 179 -9.95 -0.94 0.58
N PHE A 180 -11.05 -0.92 -0.18
CA PHE A 180 -11.71 0.33 -0.58
C PHE A 180 -12.20 1.15 0.63
N LEU A 181 -12.76 0.48 1.64
CA LEU A 181 -13.18 1.15 2.88
C LEU A 181 -11.96 1.63 3.67
N LEU A 182 -10.86 0.86 3.66
CA LEU A 182 -9.61 1.27 4.27
C LEU A 182 -9.03 2.52 3.61
N VAL A 183 -9.17 2.65 2.28
CA VAL A 183 -8.83 3.89 1.58
C VAL A 183 -9.65 5.05 2.12
N ILE A 184 -10.98 4.91 2.20
CA ILE A 184 -11.85 5.99 2.70
C ILE A 184 -11.43 6.42 4.12
N VAL A 185 -11.19 5.46 5.02
CA VAL A 185 -10.73 5.74 6.38
C VAL A 185 -9.37 6.42 6.38
N GLY A 186 -8.42 5.94 5.58
CA GLY A 186 -7.10 6.53 5.45
C GLY A 186 -7.14 7.96 4.92
N LEU A 187 -7.99 8.24 3.92
CA LEU A 187 -8.20 9.59 3.41
C LEU A 187 -8.82 10.50 4.46
N TRP A 188 -9.79 10.00 5.24
CA TRP A 188 -10.40 10.75 6.34
C TRP A 188 -9.37 11.13 7.40
N VAL A 189 -8.51 10.20 7.81
CA VAL A 189 -7.43 10.46 8.77
C VAL A 189 -6.36 11.39 8.20
N ARG A 190 -6.06 11.32 6.90
CA ARG A 190 -5.06 12.16 6.22
C ARG A 190 -5.51 13.60 5.97
N ARG A 191 -6.82 13.87 5.97
CA ARG A 191 -7.33 15.26 5.88
C ARG A 191 -6.81 16.15 7.01
N SER A 192 -6.60 15.57 8.19
CA SER A 192 -6.13 16.27 9.40
C SER A 192 -4.61 16.45 9.47
N LEU A 193 -3.84 16.02 8.46
CA LEU A 193 -2.39 16.24 8.43
C LEU A 193 -2.09 17.71 8.04
N PRO A 194 -1.37 18.47 8.89
CA PRO A 194 -0.83 19.77 8.49
C PRO A 194 0.20 19.59 7.38
N GLU A 195 0.40 20.64 6.57
CA GLU A 195 1.49 20.64 5.58
C GLU A 195 2.85 20.79 6.27
N THR A 196 3.92 20.39 5.58
CA THR A 196 5.29 20.50 6.11
C THR A 196 5.69 21.97 6.25
N PRO A 197 6.32 22.37 7.37
CA PRO A 197 6.74 23.76 7.63
C PRO A 197 7.60 24.38 6.52
N GLU A 198 8.49 23.57 5.91
CA GLU A 198 9.35 24.01 4.81
C GLU A 198 8.55 24.36 3.54
N TYR A 199 7.43 23.67 3.29
CA TYR A 199 6.56 23.95 2.14
C TYR A 199 5.73 25.21 2.37
N GLN A 200 5.28 25.44 3.61
CA GLN A 200 4.61 26.69 4.00
C GLN A 200 5.53 27.90 3.80
N GLN A 201 6.81 27.78 4.19
CA GLN A 201 7.82 28.83 3.96
C GLN A 201 8.11 29.05 2.47
N PHE A 202 8.09 27.99 1.65
CA PHE A 202 8.27 28.08 0.21
C PHE A 202 7.08 28.77 -0.48
N GLU A 203 5.85 28.48 -0.05
CA GLU A 203 4.63 29.17 -0.53
C GLU A 203 4.62 30.64 -0.12
N GLU A 204 4.96 30.98 1.13
CA GLU A 204 5.06 32.37 1.58
C GLU A 204 6.10 33.17 0.78
N HIS A 205 7.27 32.57 0.51
CA HIS A 205 8.30 33.19 -0.34
C HIS A 205 7.91 33.31 -1.82
N HIS A 206 7.07 32.41 -2.35
CA HIS A 206 6.58 32.47 -3.73
C HIS A 206 5.36 33.40 -3.89
N GLN A 207 4.53 33.57 -2.86
CA GLN A 207 3.49 34.61 -2.85
C GLN A 207 4.10 36.02 -2.84
N HIS A 208 5.25 36.22 -2.18
CA HIS A 208 5.99 37.49 -2.24
C HIS A 208 6.71 37.77 -3.57
N LYS A 209 6.78 36.80 -4.49
CA LYS A 209 7.43 36.93 -5.81
C LYS A 209 6.47 36.92 -7.00
N ARG A 210 5.17 37.06 -6.79
CA ARG A 210 4.24 37.45 -7.88
C ARG A 210 4.04 38.97 -7.85
N PRO A 211 4.84 39.76 -8.59
CA PRO A 211 4.27 40.95 -9.20
C PRO A 211 3.35 40.46 -10.33
N PHE A 212 2.15 41.04 -10.39
CA PHE A 212 1.04 40.78 -11.33
C PHE A 212 0.04 39.69 -10.89
#